data_AF-A0AAJ4XLM7-F1
#
_entry.id   AF-A0AAJ4XLM7-F1
#
_cell.length_a   1.000
_cell.length_b   1.000
_cell.length_c   1.000
_cell.angle_alpha   90.00
_cell.angle_beta   90.00
_cell.angle_gamma   90.00
#
_symmetry.space_group_name_H-M   'P 1'
#
loop_
_entity.id
_entity.type
_entity.pdbx_description
1 polymer ?
#
loop_
_entity_poly.entity_id
_entity_poly.type
_entity_poly.pdbx_seq_one_letter_code
_entity_poly.pdbx_strand_id
1 'polypeptide(L)'
;MFPPAVVEVLVTLHSAAFDASSAVPKPRERFLLLPVSDRYSPSSPGHASNGSHWSLLLVDAVNGLAFHLDSLGDCNRTAANAVHSSILKLIRLSTNTCSAPPVPIRVDCLQKQENGSDCGIYVLLLSSLLQRRLNTPAASSYDLGAVVETVCADATPKHVTKFRKVYLKWLQAWGKATHHEEHVDPTRKVKVQYMELFSEIGVE
;
A
#
# COMPACT_ATOMS: atom_id res chain seq x y z
N MET A 1 6.47 1.40 -3.13
CA MET A 1 5.69 1.18 -1.89
C MET A 1 6.57 1.55 -0.71
N PHE A 2 6.05 2.27 0.28
CA PHE A 2 6.79 2.47 1.53
C PHE A 2 6.58 1.24 2.42
N PRO A 3 7.64 0.67 3.02
CA PRO A 3 7.48 -0.39 4.01
C PRO A 3 6.66 0.08 5.22
N PRO A 4 5.94 -0.82 5.92
CA PRO A 4 5.17 -0.46 7.11
C PRO A 4 5.98 0.28 8.19
N ALA A 5 7.25 -0.09 8.37
CA ALA A 5 8.15 0.59 9.31
C ALA A 5 8.39 2.07 8.95
N VAL A 6 8.45 2.40 7.65
CA VAL A 6 8.60 3.79 7.20
C VAL A 6 7.32 4.58 7.44
N VAL A 7 6.15 3.96 7.22
CA VAL A 7 4.85 4.59 7.51
C VAL A 7 4.68 4.84 9.01
N GLU A 8 5.07 3.89 9.86
CA GLU A 8 5.09 4.06 11.32
C GLU A 8 5.93 5.29 11.71
N VAL A 9 7.18 5.36 11.26
CA VAL A 9 8.08 6.49 11.57
C VAL A 9 7.47 7.81 11.08
N LEU A 10 6.91 7.83 9.87
CA LEU A 10 6.29 9.01 9.29
C LEU A 10 5.13 9.56 10.14
N VAL A 11 4.24 8.69 10.63
CA VAL A 11 3.10 9.09 11.47
C VAL A 11 3.54 9.44 12.88
N THR A 12 4.56 8.76 13.41
CA THR A 12 5.10 9.00 14.76
C THR A 12 5.82 10.34 14.86
N LEU A 13 6.63 10.67 13.85
CA LEU A 13 7.38 11.93 13.84
C LEU A 13 6.47 13.16 13.67
N HIS A 14 5.23 12.98 13.23
CA HIS A 14 4.26 14.07 13.15
C HIS A 14 3.88 14.63 14.54
N SER A 15 3.87 13.78 15.57
CA SER A 15 3.49 14.17 16.93
C SER A 15 4.67 14.75 17.72
N ALA A 16 5.89 14.38 17.36
CA ALA A 16 7.10 15.03 17.87
C ALA A 16 7.34 16.33 17.09
N ALA A 17 7.80 17.41 17.73
CA ALA A 17 8.09 18.69 17.08
C ALA A 17 9.29 18.66 16.09
N PHE A 18 9.56 17.50 15.49
CA PHE A 18 10.67 17.21 14.60
C PHE A 18 10.23 17.26 13.13
N ASP A 19 11.10 17.82 12.28
CA ASP A 19 10.89 17.76 10.84
C ASP A 19 11.10 16.31 10.35
N ALA A 20 10.00 15.61 10.03
CA ALA A 20 10.02 14.25 9.51
C ALA A 20 10.91 14.11 8.26
N SER A 21 11.15 15.18 7.51
CA SER A 21 12.04 15.16 6.34
C SER A 21 13.53 14.99 6.67
N SER A 22 13.90 15.09 7.95
CA SER A 22 15.25 14.76 8.44
C SER A 22 15.49 13.27 8.68
N ALA A 23 14.42 12.48 8.85
CA ALA A 23 14.50 11.06 9.19
C ALA A 23 13.86 10.13 8.13
N VAL A 24 12.91 10.64 7.34
CA VAL A 24 12.25 9.88 6.27
C VAL A 24 12.70 10.41 4.90
N PRO A 25 13.23 9.55 4.02
CA PRO A 25 13.63 9.98 2.68
C PRO A 25 12.42 10.46 1.89
N LYS A 26 12.59 11.54 1.15
CA LYS A 26 11.54 12.03 0.25
C LYS A 26 11.32 11.05 -0.89
N PRO A 27 10.06 10.68 -1.19
CA PRO A 27 9.76 9.83 -2.33
C PRO A 27 10.15 10.52 -3.64
N ARG A 28 10.56 9.72 -4.63
CA ARG A 28 10.85 10.20 -6.00
C ARG A 28 9.75 9.83 -6.98
N GLU A 29 8.97 8.82 -6.63
CA GLU A 29 7.86 8.30 -7.40
C GLU A 29 6.62 9.20 -7.27
N ARG A 30 5.87 9.34 -8.37
CA ARG A 30 4.59 10.05 -8.35
C ARG A 30 3.53 9.30 -7.54
N PHE A 31 3.41 8.00 -7.76
CA PHE A 31 2.37 7.19 -7.12
C PHE A 31 2.96 6.45 -5.92
N LEU A 32 2.44 6.75 -4.74
CA LEU A 32 2.88 6.16 -3.48
C LEU A 32 1.86 5.14 -3.00
N LEU A 33 2.34 3.97 -2.63
CA LEU A 33 1.56 2.91 -2.01
C LEU A 33 2.00 2.81 -0.56
N LEU A 34 1.09 3.10 0.37
CA LEU A 34 1.35 3.20 1.79
C LEU A 34 0.45 2.19 2.53
N PRO A 35 1.00 1.14 3.14
CA PRO A 35 0.21 0.26 4.00
C PRO A 35 -0.25 1.03 5.24
N VAL A 36 -1.52 0.90 5.60
CA VAL A 36 -2.15 1.57 6.73
C VAL A 36 -2.58 0.51 7.73
N SER A 37 -2.24 0.68 9.00
CA SER A 37 -2.76 -0.10 10.12
C SER A 37 -3.62 0.79 11.01
N ASP A 38 -4.67 0.20 11.58
CA ASP A 38 -5.51 0.78 12.65
C ASP A 38 -4.68 1.44 13.78
N ARG A 39 -3.49 0.91 14.08
CA ARG A 39 -2.59 1.47 15.08
C ARG A 39 -2.14 2.90 14.81
N TYR A 40 -2.20 3.36 13.56
CA TYR A 40 -1.85 4.73 13.16
C TYR A 40 -2.95 5.74 13.48
N SER A 41 -4.11 5.28 13.99
CA SER A 41 -5.16 6.19 14.45
C SER A 41 -4.67 7.05 15.62
N PRO A 42 -4.92 8.37 15.64
CA PRO A 42 -4.60 9.23 16.78
C PRO A 42 -5.31 8.83 18.08
N SER A 43 -6.43 8.10 17.97
CA SER A 43 -7.18 7.57 19.13
C SER A 43 -6.68 6.22 19.62
N SER A 44 -5.69 5.62 18.94
CA SER A 44 -5.04 4.39 19.37
C SER A 44 -4.27 4.65 20.67
N PRO A 45 -4.13 3.68 21.60
CA PRO A 45 -3.30 3.80 22.81
C PRO A 45 -1.78 3.97 22.54
N GLY A 46 -1.39 4.45 21.35
CA GLY A 46 -0.03 4.64 20.91
C GLY A 46 0.67 3.32 20.55
N HIS A 47 2.01 3.34 20.52
CA HIS A 47 2.85 2.20 20.15
C HIS A 47 2.67 0.94 21.02
N ALA A 48 1.95 1.04 22.14
CA ALA A 48 1.62 -0.08 23.02
C ALA A 48 0.50 -0.98 22.47
N SER A 49 -0.27 -0.53 21.47
CA SER A 49 -1.28 -1.35 20.79
C SER A 49 -0.64 -2.15 19.66
N ASN A 50 -0.97 -3.44 19.62
CA ASN A 50 -0.82 -4.27 18.44
C ASN A 50 -1.90 -3.84 17.43
N GLY A 51 -1.49 -3.52 16.20
CA GLY A 51 -2.43 -3.32 15.10
C GLY A 51 -3.11 -4.62 14.71
N SER A 52 -4.40 -4.58 14.43
CA SER A 52 -5.24 -5.75 14.14
C SER A 52 -5.71 -5.81 12.69
N HIS A 53 -5.71 -4.67 12.00
CA HIS A 53 -6.23 -4.56 10.65
C HIS A 53 -5.30 -3.75 9.74
N TRP A 54 -5.23 -4.18 8.48
CA TRP A 54 -4.42 -3.54 7.44
C TRP A 54 -5.28 -3.11 6.25
N SER A 55 -5.00 -1.93 5.73
CA SER A 55 -5.57 -1.39 4.50
C SER A 55 -4.46 -0.72 3.66
N LEU A 56 -4.81 -0.23 2.48
CA LEU A 56 -3.85 0.39 1.56
C LEU A 56 -4.29 1.81 1.20
N LEU A 57 -3.32 2.74 1.20
CA LEU A 57 -3.51 4.09 0.71
C LEU A 57 -2.67 4.29 -0.56
N LEU A 58 -3.34 4.64 -1.67
CA LEU A 58 -2.71 5.11 -2.90
C LEU A 58 -2.70 6.64 -2.89
N VAL A 59 -1.54 7.26 -3.11
CA VAL A 59 -1.39 8.72 -3.14
C VAL A 59 -0.74 9.17 -4.45
N ASP A 60 -1.34 10.14 -5.11
CA ASP A 60 -0.69 10.94 -6.17
C ASP A 60 0.12 12.06 -5.50
N ALA A 61 1.42 11.87 -5.39
CA ALA A 61 2.33 12.83 -4.75
C ALA A 61 2.48 14.16 -5.49
N VAL A 62 1.96 14.28 -6.72
CA VAL A 62 1.95 15.55 -7.47
C VAL A 62 0.71 16.37 -7.13
N ASN A 63 -0.46 15.72 -7.07
CA ASN A 63 -1.75 16.42 -6.89
C ASN A 63 -2.28 16.35 -5.45
N GLY A 64 -1.70 15.51 -4.59
CA GLY A 64 -2.19 15.24 -3.24
C GLY A 64 -3.46 14.38 -3.16
N LEU A 65 -4.01 13.97 -4.30
CA LEU A 65 -5.16 13.06 -4.39
C LEU A 65 -4.82 11.69 -3.78
N ALA A 66 -5.75 11.11 -3.03
CA ALA A 66 -5.54 9.79 -2.42
C ALA A 66 -6.80 8.92 -2.44
N PHE A 67 -6.59 7.60 -2.52
CA PHE A 67 -7.62 6.57 -2.47
C PHE A 67 -7.34 5.60 -1.32
N HIS A 68 -8.32 5.35 -0.46
CA HIS A 68 -8.27 4.40 0.65
C HIS A 68 -8.96 3.09 0.25
N LEU A 69 -8.16 2.03 0.08
CA LEU A 69 -8.60 0.68 -0.24
C LEU A 69 -8.59 -0.17 1.04
N ASP A 70 -9.79 -0.44 1.57
CA ASP A 70 -9.97 -1.15 2.85
C ASP A 70 -10.96 -2.31 2.69
N SER A 71 -10.47 -3.55 2.84
CA SER A 71 -11.25 -4.77 2.68
C SER A 71 -12.29 -5.00 3.79
N LEU A 72 -12.27 -4.23 4.89
CA LEU A 72 -13.33 -4.25 5.91
C LEU A 72 -14.33 -3.09 5.78
N GLY A 73 -14.23 -2.28 4.72
CA GLY A 73 -15.20 -1.21 4.47
C GLY A 73 -14.98 -0.02 5.39
N ASP A 74 -13.75 0.50 5.38
CA ASP A 74 -13.34 1.79 5.95
C ASP A 74 -13.00 1.81 7.46
N CYS A 75 -12.76 0.64 8.07
CA CYS A 75 -12.31 0.51 9.46
C CYS A 75 -11.05 1.33 9.77
N ASN A 76 -10.14 1.47 8.79
CA ASN A 76 -8.90 2.24 8.94
C ASN A 76 -9.01 3.72 8.54
N ARG A 77 -10.21 4.29 8.39
CA ARG A 77 -10.38 5.68 7.92
C ARG A 77 -9.53 6.70 8.67
N THR A 78 -9.57 6.68 10.00
CA THR A 78 -8.84 7.66 10.82
C THR A 78 -7.32 7.49 10.67
N ALA A 79 -6.86 6.24 10.63
CA ALA A 79 -5.46 5.91 10.37
C ALA A 79 -5.01 6.37 8.97
N ALA A 80 -5.85 6.16 7.94
CA ALA A 80 -5.58 6.59 6.57
C ALA A 80 -5.45 8.12 6.47
N ASN A 81 -6.30 8.87 7.18
CA ASN A 81 -6.22 10.33 7.26
C ASN A 81 -4.90 10.80 7.90
N ALA A 82 -4.45 10.13 8.97
CA ALA A 82 -3.20 10.44 9.65
C ALA A 82 -1.97 10.16 8.77
N VAL A 83 -1.96 9.02 8.08
CA VAL A 83 -0.92 8.66 7.11
C VAL A 83 -0.88 9.66 5.95
N HIS A 84 -2.04 9.99 5.37
CA HIS A 84 -2.14 10.94 4.25
C HIS A 84 -1.66 12.35 4.65
N SER A 85 -2.10 12.84 5.81
CA SER A 85 -1.65 14.14 6.32
C SER A 85 -0.13 14.18 6.51
N SER A 86 0.47 13.08 6.98
CA SER A 86 1.90 13.00 7.23
C SER A 86 2.72 12.93 5.93
N ILE A 87 2.24 12.19 4.92
CA ILE A 87 2.93 12.15 3.61
C ILE A 87 2.85 13.48 2.87
N LEU A 88 1.71 14.20 2.92
CA LEU A 88 1.57 15.52 2.30
C LEU A 88 2.55 16.55 2.88
N LYS A 89 2.79 16.49 4.20
CA LYS A 89 3.81 17.30 4.87
C LYS A 89 5.22 16.94 4.37
N LEU A 90 5.56 15.65 4.31
CA LEU A 90 6.87 15.19 3.86
C LEU A 90 7.20 15.65 2.43
N ILE A 91 6.23 15.53 1.52
CA ILE A 91 6.40 15.94 0.11
C ILE A 91 6.23 17.44 -0.10
N ARG A 92 6.04 18.21 0.98
CA ARG A 92 5.88 19.69 0.97
C ARG A 92 4.75 20.17 0.05
N LEU A 93 3.72 19.34 -0.13
CA LEU A 93 2.42 19.78 -0.62
C LEU A 93 1.59 20.45 0.48
N SER A 94 2.22 20.77 1.63
CA SER A 94 1.67 21.70 2.62
C SER A 94 1.44 23.04 1.94
N THR A 95 0.21 23.24 1.47
CA THR A 95 -0.26 24.53 1.00
C THR A 95 -0.05 25.54 2.13
N ASN A 96 0.49 26.71 1.83
CA ASN A 96 0.55 27.86 2.74
C ASN A 96 -0.86 28.43 3.05
N THR A 97 -1.89 27.59 3.01
CA THR A 97 -3.29 27.96 3.11
C THR A 97 -3.88 27.27 4.33
N CYS A 98 -4.62 28.01 5.14
CA CYS A 98 -5.35 27.60 6.35
C CYS A 98 -6.41 26.49 6.16
N SER A 99 -6.36 25.73 5.06
CA SER A 99 -7.30 24.68 4.71
C SER A 99 -6.87 23.33 5.31
N ALA A 100 -7.84 22.58 5.86
CA ALA A 100 -7.62 21.20 6.28
C ALA A 100 -7.03 20.36 5.13
N PRO A 101 -6.19 19.35 5.42
CA PRO A 101 -5.65 18.47 4.38
C PRO A 101 -6.79 17.76 3.64
N PRO A 102 -6.66 17.50 2.33
CA PRO A 102 -7.65 16.74 1.59
C PRO A 102 -7.84 15.36 2.22
N VAL A 103 -9.07 14.85 2.22
CA VAL A 103 -9.40 13.53 2.78
C VAL A 103 -9.26 12.46 1.69
N PRO A 104 -8.66 11.30 1.98
CA PRO A 104 -8.63 10.18 1.04
C PRO A 104 -10.03 9.74 0.60
N ILE A 105 -10.19 9.51 -0.70
CA ILE A 105 -11.43 8.99 -1.29
C ILE A 105 -11.64 7.55 -0.83
N ARG A 106 -12.84 7.23 -0.33
CA ARG A 106 -13.23 5.86 0.00
C ARG A 106 -13.44 5.07 -1.29
N VAL A 107 -12.86 3.87 -1.36
CA VAL A 107 -13.04 3.00 -2.51
C VAL A 107 -14.15 1.99 -2.25
N ASP A 108 -15.35 2.29 -2.77
CA ASP A 108 -16.55 1.47 -2.56
C ASP A 108 -16.64 0.27 -3.51
N CYS A 109 -15.86 0.26 -4.60
CA CYS A 109 -15.81 -0.86 -5.54
C CYS A 109 -15.11 -2.10 -4.99
N LEU A 110 -14.33 -1.97 -3.90
CA LEU A 110 -13.53 -3.06 -3.38
C LEU A 110 -14.43 -4.07 -2.67
N GLN A 111 -14.37 -5.31 -3.14
CA GLN A 111 -15.09 -6.40 -2.49
C GLN A 111 -14.51 -6.66 -1.09
N LYS A 112 -15.40 -6.83 -0.11
CA LYS A 112 -15.01 -7.04 1.28
C LYS A 112 -14.37 -8.40 1.49
N GLN A 113 -13.43 -8.50 2.43
CA GLN A 113 -12.88 -9.78 2.84
C GLN A 113 -13.97 -10.66 3.49
N GLU A 114 -13.88 -11.97 3.25
CA GLU A 114 -14.85 -12.96 3.75
C GLU A 114 -14.35 -13.69 5.02
N ASN A 115 -13.20 -13.29 5.57
CA ASN A 115 -12.59 -13.89 6.75
C ASN A 115 -11.87 -12.85 7.61
N GLY A 116 -11.33 -13.27 8.76
CA GLY A 116 -10.70 -12.37 9.73
C GLY A 116 -9.20 -12.12 9.57
N SER A 117 -8.53 -12.60 8.51
CA SER A 117 -7.06 -12.57 8.44
C SER A 117 -6.46 -12.19 7.08
N ASP A 118 -7.25 -12.12 6.02
CA ASP A 118 -6.74 -11.83 4.67
C ASP A 118 -6.50 -10.33 4.40
N CYS A 119 -6.78 -9.41 5.33
CA CYS A 119 -6.56 -7.96 5.13
C CYS A 119 -5.13 -7.64 4.66
N GLY A 120 -4.12 -8.28 5.25
CA GLY A 120 -2.72 -8.15 4.80
C GLY A 120 -2.48 -8.72 3.39
N ILE A 121 -3.18 -9.79 3.01
CA ILE A 121 -3.09 -10.36 1.65
C ILE A 121 -3.75 -9.42 0.62
N TYR A 122 -4.87 -8.79 0.98
CA TYR A 122 -5.48 -7.72 0.16
C TYR A 122 -4.47 -6.60 -0.09
N VAL A 123 -3.80 -6.10 0.94
CA VAL A 123 -2.76 -5.04 0.80
C VAL A 123 -1.66 -5.47 -0.18
N LEU A 124 -1.17 -6.70 -0.08
CA LEU A 124 -0.13 -7.22 -0.99
C LEU A 124 -0.64 -7.33 -2.43
N LEU A 125 -1.81 -7.93 -2.65
CA LEU A 125 -2.38 -8.08 -4.00
C LEU A 125 -2.65 -6.71 -4.63
N LEU A 126 -3.35 -5.83 -3.92
CA LEU A 126 -3.71 -4.49 -4.40
C LEU A 126 -2.46 -3.66 -4.76
N SER A 127 -1.44 -3.69 -3.90
CA SER A 127 -0.17 -2.98 -4.16
C SER A 127 0.48 -3.46 -5.45
N SER A 128 0.43 -4.76 -5.70
CA SER A 128 1.05 -5.36 -6.87
C SER A 128 0.29 -5.04 -8.15
N LEU A 129 -1.04 -5.11 -8.12
CA LEU A 129 -1.91 -4.74 -9.24
C LEU A 129 -1.75 -3.25 -9.60
N LEU A 130 -1.79 -2.37 -8.60
CA LEU A 130 -1.55 -0.94 -8.78
C LEU A 130 -0.16 -0.67 -9.36
N GLN A 131 0.87 -1.31 -8.82
CA GLN A 131 2.24 -1.14 -9.32
C GLN A 131 2.37 -1.57 -10.79
N ARG A 132 1.74 -2.68 -11.19
CA ARG A 132 1.75 -3.14 -12.59
C ARG A 132 1.06 -2.16 -13.53
N ARG A 133 -0.10 -1.63 -13.12
CA ARG A 133 -0.87 -0.66 -13.93
C ARG A 133 -0.15 0.68 -14.05
N LEU A 134 0.43 1.18 -12.95
CA LEU A 134 1.00 2.53 -12.87
C LEU A 134 2.47 2.63 -13.33
N ASN A 135 3.17 1.49 -13.50
CA ASN A 135 4.55 1.45 -14.00
C ASN A 135 4.64 1.39 -15.53
N THR A 136 3.53 1.47 -16.26
CA THR A 136 3.61 1.61 -17.73
C THR A 136 4.00 3.06 -18.11
N PRO A 137 4.75 3.28 -19.19
CA PRO A 137 4.99 4.62 -19.70
C PRO A 137 3.67 5.16 -20.30
N ALA A 138 2.80 5.73 -19.47
CA ALA A 138 1.61 6.41 -19.96
C ALA A 138 1.98 7.85 -20.34
N ALA A 139 1.65 8.23 -21.57
CA ALA A 139 1.75 9.59 -22.06
C ALA A 139 0.81 10.50 -21.24
N SER A 140 1.33 11.09 -20.17
CA SER A 140 0.80 12.29 -19.49
C SER A 140 -0.52 12.28 -18.68
N SER A 141 -1.43 11.30 -18.74
CA SER A 141 -2.55 11.29 -17.76
C SER A 141 -3.12 9.92 -17.43
N TYR A 142 -2.78 9.39 -16.25
CA TYR A 142 -3.55 8.30 -15.66
C TYR A 142 -4.87 8.82 -15.11
N ASP A 143 -5.98 8.22 -15.53
CA ASP A 143 -7.22 8.28 -14.75
C ASP A 143 -7.08 7.32 -13.56
N LEU A 144 -6.71 7.86 -12.40
CA LEU A 144 -6.52 7.06 -11.20
C LEU A 144 -7.81 6.39 -10.72
N GLY A 145 -8.97 6.99 -10.98
CA GLY A 145 -10.26 6.38 -10.64
C GLY A 145 -10.48 5.09 -11.44
N ALA A 146 -10.31 5.16 -12.76
CA ALA A 146 -10.43 4.00 -13.64
C ALA A 146 -9.40 2.90 -13.31
N VAL A 147 -8.16 3.28 -12.94
CA VAL A 147 -7.14 2.32 -12.48
C VAL A 147 -7.60 1.63 -11.19
N VAL A 148 -8.12 2.38 -10.21
CA VAL A 148 -8.62 1.82 -8.94
C VAL A 148 -9.81 0.89 -9.18
N GLU A 149 -10.75 1.26 -10.05
CA GLU A 149 -11.90 0.42 -10.41
C GLU A 149 -11.47 -0.90 -11.06
N THR A 150 -10.49 -0.84 -11.96
CA THR A 150 -9.91 -2.04 -12.59
C THR A 150 -9.28 -2.95 -11.53
N VAL A 151 -8.50 -2.38 -10.62
CA VAL A 151 -7.87 -3.14 -9.52
C VAL A 151 -8.91 -3.72 -8.55
N CYS A 152 -10.00 -3.00 -8.27
CA CYS A 152 -11.13 -3.52 -7.49
C CYS A 152 -11.73 -4.78 -8.12
N ALA A 153 -11.97 -4.76 -9.43
CA ALA A 153 -12.52 -5.89 -10.17
C ALA A 153 -11.59 -7.12 -10.11
N ASP A 154 -10.28 -6.89 -10.13
CA ASP A 154 -9.26 -7.94 -10.05
C ASP A 154 -9.02 -8.46 -8.61
N ALA A 155 -9.39 -7.71 -7.57
CA ALA A 155 -9.13 -8.03 -6.17
C ALA A 155 -10.30 -8.72 -5.44
N THR A 156 -10.93 -9.71 -6.08
CA THR A 156 -12.04 -10.48 -5.47
C THR A 156 -11.57 -11.40 -4.33
N PRO A 157 -12.43 -11.82 -3.37
CA PRO A 157 -12.07 -12.80 -2.34
C PRO A 157 -11.50 -14.11 -2.89
N LYS A 158 -12.01 -14.53 -4.06
CA LYS A 158 -11.50 -15.69 -4.80
C LYS A 158 -10.07 -15.47 -5.29
N HIS A 159 -9.78 -14.32 -5.91
CA HIS A 159 -8.43 -13.98 -6.35
C HIS A 159 -7.48 -13.81 -5.17
N VAL A 160 -7.90 -13.18 -4.07
CA VAL A 160 -7.12 -13.05 -2.83
C VAL A 160 -6.77 -14.42 -2.24
N THR A 161 -7.74 -15.33 -2.16
CA THR A 161 -7.49 -16.70 -1.68
C THR A 161 -6.50 -17.45 -2.57
N LYS A 162 -6.61 -17.28 -3.89
CA LYS A 162 -5.68 -17.90 -4.84
C LYS A 162 -4.29 -17.29 -4.72
N PHE A 163 -4.20 -15.96 -4.66
CA PHE A 163 -2.99 -15.18 -4.47
C PHE A 163 -2.25 -15.61 -3.20
N ARG A 164 -2.94 -15.71 -2.05
CA ARG A 164 -2.38 -16.23 -0.79
C ARG A 164 -1.67 -17.57 -0.97
N LYS A 165 -2.29 -18.52 -1.68
CA LYS A 165 -1.73 -19.86 -1.90
C LYS A 165 -0.49 -19.82 -2.79
N VAL A 166 -0.55 -19.09 -3.91
CA VAL A 166 0.57 -19.02 -4.85
C VAL A 166 1.72 -18.18 -4.29
N TYR A 167 1.42 -17.10 -3.57
CA TYR A 167 2.40 -16.26 -2.89
C TYR A 167 3.15 -17.03 -1.79
N LEU A 168 2.45 -17.87 -1.00
CA LEU A 168 3.10 -18.75 -0.02
C LEU A 168 4.07 -19.74 -0.69
N LYS A 169 3.65 -20.38 -1.79
CA LYS A 169 4.51 -21.29 -2.56
C LYS A 169 5.75 -20.57 -3.09
N TRP A 170 5.56 -19.36 -3.61
CA TRP A 170 6.66 -18.51 -4.08
C TRP A 170 7.63 -18.14 -2.95
N LEU A 171 7.14 -17.74 -1.77
CA LEU A 171 7.97 -17.46 -0.60
C LEU A 171 8.79 -18.69 -0.16
N GLN A 172 8.18 -19.88 -0.18
CA GLN A 172 8.87 -21.14 0.16
C GLN A 172 9.95 -21.49 -0.86
N ALA A 173 9.68 -21.30 -2.15
CA ALA A 173 10.66 -21.51 -3.22
C ALA A 173 11.82 -20.51 -3.10
N TRP A 174 11.51 -19.24 -2.84
CA TRP A 174 12.48 -18.18 -2.59
C TRP A 174 13.39 -18.51 -1.41
N GLY A 175 12.81 -18.85 -0.25
CA GLY A 175 13.57 -19.20 0.95
C GLY A 175 14.54 -20.37 0.74
N LYS A 176 14.13 -21.39 -0.03
CA LYS A 176 15.02 -22.51 -0.40
C LYS A 176 16.18 -22.07 -1.30
N ALA A 177 15.90 -21.26 -2.32
CA ALA A 177 16.92 -20.77 -3.25
C ALA A 177 17.97 -19.90 -2.52
N THR A 178 17.53 -18.98 -1.67
CA THR A 178 18.42 -18.08 -0.93
C THR A 178 19.23 -18.78 0.18
N HIS A 179 18.76 -19.93 0.69
CA HIS A 179 19.51 -20.72 1.68
C HIS A 179 20.62 -21.58 1.08
N HIS A 180 20.65 -21.80 -0.23
CA HIS A 180 21.60 -22.72 -0.88
C HIS A 180 22.54 -22.05 -1.88
N GLU A 181 22.21 -20.84 -2.36
CA GLU A 181 23.03 -20.10 -3.32
C GLU A 181 23.52 -18.78 -2.71
N GLU A 182 24.63 -18.79 -1.96
CA GLU A 182 25.31 -17.56 -1.50
C GLU A 182 25.95 -16.76 -2.65
N HIS A 183 25.91 -17.25 -3.90
CA HIS A 183 26.69 -16.72 -5.02
C HIS A 183 25.91 -16.46 -6.32
N VAL A 184 24.58 -16.64 -6.34
CA VAL A 184 23.76 -16.31 -7.51
C VAL A 184 22.98 -15.04 -7.22
N ASP A 185 23.03 -14.04 -8.11
CA ASP A 185 22.16 -12.87 -8.05
C ASP A 185 20.69 -13.35 -8.17
N PRO A 186 19.93 -13.46 -7.07
CA PRO A 186 18.63 -14.11 -7.08
C PRO A 186 17.59 -13.26 -7.82
N THR A 187 17.89 -11.97 -8.04
CA THR A 187 16.89 -10.95 -8.33
C THR A 187 16.16 -11.18 -9.65
N ARG A 188 16.84 -11.66 -10.70
CA ARG A 188 16.21 -11.79 -12.03
C ARG A 188 15.24 -12.97 -12.13
N LYS A 189 15.65 -14.16 -11.69
CA LYS A 189 14.76 -15.35 -11.70
C LYS A 189 13.59 -15.18 -10.73
N VAL A 190 13.86 -14.66 -9.54
CA VAL A 190 12.83 -14.43 -8.51
C VAL A 190 11.78 -13.43 -8.97
N LYS A 191 12.20 -12.36 -9.65
CA LYS A 191 11.28 -11.36 -10.22
C LYS A 191 10.39 -11.95 -11.31
N VAL A 192 10.91 -12.82 -12.19
CA VAL A 192 10.10 -13.48 -13.23
C VAL A 192 9.06 -14.40 -12.59
N GLN A 193 9.46 -15.25 -11.65
CA GLN A 193 8.55 -16.15 -10.92
C GLN A 193 7.48 -15.41 -10.12
N TYR A 194 7.80 -14.22 -9.59
CA TYR A 194 6.79 -13.40 -8.93
C TYR A 194 5.72 -12.89 -9.90
N MET A 195 6.10 -12.55 -11.14
CA MET A 195 5.13 -12.09 -12.16
C MET A 195 4.22 -13.22 -12.65
N GLU A 196 4.71 -14.46 -12.67
CA GLU A 196 3.91 -15.65 -13.01
C GLU A 196 2.71 -15.84 -12.06
N LEU A 197 2.79 -15.35 -10.82
CA LEU A 197 1.68 -15.39 -9.86
C LEU A 197 0.40 -14.74 -10.40
N PHE A 198 0.53 -13.68 -11.19
CA PHE A 198 -0.61 -12.93 -11.73
C PHE A 198 -1.32 -13.72 -12.85
N SER A 199 -0.54 -14.32 -13.75
CA SER A 199 -1.05 -15.27 -14.74
C SER A 199 -1.71 -16.46 -14.06
N GLU A 200 -1.10 -17.00 -13.00
CA GLU A 200 -1.67 -18.11 -12.24
C GLU A 200 -3.01 -17.74 -11.62
N ILE A 201 -3.20 -16.54 -11.07
CA ILE A 201 -4.48 -16.14 -10.49
C ILE A 201 -5.54 -15.76 -11.53
N GLY A 202 -5.16 -15.56 -12.79
CA GLY A 202 -6.06 -15.19 -13.89
C GLY A 202 -6.25 -13.68 -14.03
N VAL A 203 -5.22 -12.89 -13.66
CA VAL A 203 -5.24 -11.43 -13.71
C VAL A 203 -4.06 -10.94 -14.56
N GLU A 204 -4.35 -10.28 -15.68
CA GLU A 204 -3.35 -9.67 -16.57
C GLU A 204 -3.16 -8.17 -16.34
#